data_AF-A0A8H2ZNE3-F1
#
_entry.id   AF-A0A8H2ZNE3-F1
#
_cell.length_a   1.000
_cell.length_b   1.000
_cell.length_c   1.000
_cell.angle_alpha   90.00
_cell.angle_beta   90.00
_cell.angle_gamma   90.00
#
_symmetry.space_group_name_H-M   'P 1'
#
loop_
_entity.id
_entity.type
_entity.pdbx_description
1 polymer ?
#
loop_
_entity_poly.entity_id
_entity_poly.type
_entity_poly.pdbx_seq_one_letter_code
_entity_poly.pdbx_strand_id
1 'polypeptide(L)'
;MSTFPRSPHSLFPPVRQPQQYEPPPPVPPRIIPLHEIPRIPDRESPSSDWLPIYNKRSNYDETEIVHLIHDIVRNYLRLSAVSEDEVIWPPTEGAGHLLDIDEILCDELHISDSVKSLIRRLPSPARDARSPIFLYKSSRLFNITDQDNGDSLRRTRESPLFNKDRDPSADNERYLKPYEIQLSGGDIDDLETPILILDTRENTIRVETRTTSPPGTPPEQPTNPPSYHNPNPNQNQNQNQNHWPINSHTHAHAPSFLRTQTHRMKTLDIIPIIPPGRRVEYESRCYIDFTEEWMRRKMKLSLEGTYGWPDNFQQSAWDRDRERVWAEVEEEYRRLGRPSVLRCL
;
A
#
# COMPACT_ATOMS: atom_id res chain seq x y z
N MET A 1 -67.75 32.57 10.89
CA MET A 1 -67.82 32.57 9.41
C MET A 1 -66.88 33.64 8.90
N SER A 2 -65.76 33.25 8.30
CA SER A 2 -64.81 34.17 7.65
C SER A 2 -64.33 33.47 6.39
N THR A 3 -64.67 34.03 5.24
CA THR A 3 -64.39 33.51 3.90
C THR A 3 -63.31 34.37 3.27
N PHE A 4 -62.08 33.85 3.18
CA PHE A 4 -61.04 34.42 2.32
C PHE A 4 -61.07 33.73 0.94
N PRO A 5 -61.07 34.49 -0.17
CA PRO A 5 -61.03 33.91 -1.51
C PRO A 5 -59.60 33.45 -1.86
N ARG A 6 -59.48 32.24 -2.40
CA ARG A 6 -58.24 31.71 -3.00
C ARG A 6 -57.98 32.41 -4.35
N SER A 7 -56.78 32.96 -4.51
CA SER A 7 -56.27 33.47 -5.78
C SER A 7 -55.86 32.30 -6.72
N PRO A 8 -56.18 32.32 -8.03
CA PRO A 8 -56.00 31.18 -8.93
C PRO A 8 -54.74 31.23 -9.83
N HIS A 9 -53.69 31.99 -9.50
CA HIS A 9 -52.50 32.07 -10.36
C HIS A 9 -51.19 31.93 -9.58
N SER A 10 -50.76 30.69 -9.37
CA SER A 10 -49.36 30.37 -9.05
C SER A 10 -48.58 30.24 -10.36
N LEU A 11 -47.58 31.10 -10.55
CA LEU A 11 -46.69 31.14 -11.72
C LEU A 11 -45.51 30.17 -11.63
N PHE A 12 -45.52 29.25 -10.66
CA PHE A 12 -44.47 28.26 -10.50
C PHE A 12 -44.97 26.88 -10.94
N PRO A 13 -44.27 26.18 -11.85
CA PRO A 13 -44.58 24.79 -12.13
C PRO A 13 -44.47 23.98 -10.83
N PRO A 14 -45.32 22.96 -10.62
CA PRO A 14 -45.22 22.11 -9.44
C PRO A 14 -43.82 21.48 -9.41
N VAL A 15 -43.11 21.71 -8.30
CA VAL A 15 -41.84 21.05 -8.01
C VAL A 15 -42.11 19.55 -8.06
N ARG A 16 -41.58 18.87 -9.07
CA ARG A 16 -41.56 17.41 -9.10
C ARG A 16 -40.74 16.98 -7.89
N GLN A 17 -41.37 16.23 -6.98
CA GLN A 17 -40.67 15.55 -5.91
C GLN A 17 -39.49 14.78 -6.50
N PRO A 18 -38.30 14.77 -5.86
CA PRO A 18 -37.22 13.91 -6.29
C PRO A 18 -37.76 12.48 -6.35
N GLN A 19 -37.61 11.83 -7.52
CA GLN A 19 -37.92 10.42 -7.65
C GLN A 19 -37.21 9.70 -6.51
N GLN A 20 -37.97 9.02 -5.65
CA GLN A 20 -37.43 8.09 -4.69
C GLN A 20 -36.51 7.15 -5.46
N TYR A 21 -35.23 7.14 -5.10
CA TYR A 21 -34.28 6.17 -5.59
C TYR A 21 -34.81 4.79 -5.21
N GLU A 22 -35.24 4.03 -6.22
CA GLU A 22 -35.58 2.63 -6.06
C GLU A 22 -34.27 1.84 -6.18
N PRO A 23 -33.79 1.18 -5.12
CA PRO A 23 -32.63 0.31 -5.24
C PRO A 23 -32.93 -0.76 -6.31
N PRO A 24 -31.92 -1.23 -7.07
CA PRO A 24 -32.13 -2.29 -8.03
C PRO A 24 -32.77 -3.50 -7.32
N PRO A 25 -33.74 -4.17 -7.97
CA PRO A 25 -34.41 -5.30 -7.35
C PRO A 25 -33.36 -6.34 -6.92
N PRO A 26 -33.53 -6.96 -5.73
CA PRO A 26 -32.63 -8.01 -5.31
C PRO A 26 -32.59 -9.07 -6.40
N VAL A 27 -31.38 -9.33 -6.93
CA VAL A 27 -31.17 -10.42 -7.87
C VAL A 27 -31.64 -11.69 -7.17
N PRO A 28 -32.63 -12.42 -7.72
CA PRO A 28 -33.09 -13.65 -7.09
C PRO A 28 -31.89 -14.59 -6.93
N PRO A 29 -31.76 -15.28 -5.78
CA PRO A 29 -30.64 -16.17 -5.55
C PRO A 29 -30.59 -17.17 -6.71
N ARG A 30 -29.52 -17.13 -7.50
CA ARG A 30 -29.22 -18.23 -8.42
C ARG A 30 -29.06 -19.47 -7.54
N ILE A 31 -30.04 -20.37 -7.61
CA ILE A 31 -29.93 -21.72 -7.08
C ILE A 31 -28.87 -22.40 -7.97
N ILE A 32 -27.61 -22.27 -7.58
CA ILE A 32 -26.52 -23.06 -8.14
C ILE A 32 -26.75 -24.50 -7.64
N PRO A 33 -26.73 -25.51 -8.52
CA PRO A 33 -26.83 -26.91 -8.10
C PRO A 33 -25.81 -27.20 -7.01
N LEU A 34 -26.27 -27.81 -5.90
CA LEU A 34 -25.51 -28.01 -4.67
C LEU A 34 -24.39 -29.09 -4.78
N HIS A 35 -23.90 -29.36 -5.98
CA HIS A 35 -22.84 -30.33 -6.22
C HIS A 35 -21.71 -29.66 -7.02
N GLU A 36 -20.55 -29.63 -6.36
CA GLU A 36 -19.28 -29.01 -6.78
C GLU A 36 -19.15 -27.50 -6.55
N ILE A 37 -19.61 -27.00 -5.40
CA ILE A 37 -18.92 -25.87 -4.76
C ILE A 37 -17.59 -26.42 -4.22
N PRO A 38 -16.42 -25.96 -4.71
CA PRO A 38 -15.15 -26.31 -4.10
C PRO A 38 -15.23 -25.92 -2.62
N ARG A 39 -15.09 -26.90 -1.73
CA ARG A 39 -15.07 -26.65 -0.29
C ARG A 39 -13.94 -25.67 -0.02
N ILE A 40 -14.29 -24.45 0.38
CA ILE A 40 -13.35 -23.51 0.99
C ILE A 40 -12.79 -24.25 2.22
N PRO A 41 -11.46 -24.45 2.33
CA PRO A 41 -10.88 -25.03 3.52
C PRO A 41 -11.06 -24.04 4.67
N ASP A 42 -12.10 -24.23 5.46
CA ASP A 42 -12.12 -23.75 6.84
C ASP A 42 -11.09 -24.60 7.61
N ARG A 43 -9.97 -23.97 8.00
CA ARG A 43 -9.26 -24.14 9.29
C ARG A 43 -7.81 -23.66 9.19
N GLU A 44 -7.48 -22.70 10.07
CA GLU A 44 -6.25 -22.73 10.88
C GLU A 44 -4.93 -22.95 10.14
N SER A 45 -4.66 -22.17 9.09
CA SER A 45 -3.31 -21.72 8.67
C SER A 45 -3.43 -21.00 7.33
N PRO A 46 -2.75 -19.87 7.10
CA PRO A 46 -2.56 -19.40 5.73
C PRO A 46 -1.84 -20.52 4.97
N SER A 47 -2.50 -21.12 3.97
CA SER A 47 -1.91 -22.18 3.16
C SER A 47 -0.56 -21.70 2.62
N SER A 48 0.49 -22.33 3.11
CA SER A 48 1.88 -22.08 2.78
C SER A 48 2.30 -22.82 1.51
N ASP A 49 1.37 -23.49 0.82
CA ASP A 49 1.65 -24.33 -0.36
C ASP A 49 2.11 -23.51 -1.57
N TRP A 50 1.91 -22.19 -1.54
CA TRP A 50 2.41 -21.25 -2.55
C TRP A 50 3.87 -20.81 -2.28
N LEU A 51 4.44 -21.13 -1.11
CA LEU A 51 5.78 -20.72 -0.66
C LEU A 51 7.03 -21.34 -1.33
N PRO A 52 6.99 -22.37 -2.20
CA PRO A 52 8.24 -22.98 -2.69
C PRO A 52 9.07 -22.11 -3.66
N ILE A 53 8.54 -21.02 -4.20
CA ILE A 53 9.18 -20.26 -5.29
C ILE A 53 10.08 -19.12 -4.76
N TYR A 54 9.94 -18.75 -3.48
CA TYR A 54 10.43 -17.44 -2.99
C TYR A 54 11.95 -17.32 -2.76
N ASN A 55 12.75 -18.36 -3.04
CA ASN A 55 14.19 -18.34 -2.75
C ASN A 55 15.11 -18.61 -3.95
N LYS A 56 14.57 -18.70 -5.18
CA LYS A 56 15.43 -18.71 -6.38
C LYS A 56 15.75 -17.27 -6.77
N ARG A 57 17.03 -16.90 -6.66
CA ARG A 57 17.54 -15.65 -7.25
C ARG A 57 17.32 -15.74 -8.76
N SER A 58 16.42 -14.93 -9.31
CA SER A 58 16.34 -14.68 -10.74
C SER A 58 17.17 -13.45 -11.09
N ASN A 59 17.57 -13.36 -12.35
CA ASN A 59 18.12 -12.11 -12.86
C ASN A 59 17.07 -10.99 -12.74
N TYR A 60 17.55 -9.76 -12.61
CA TYR A 60 16.72 -8.58 -12.60
C TYR A 60 15.95 -8.46 -13.93
N ASP A 61 14.62 -8.38 -13.82
CA ASP A 61 13.71 -8.05 -14.91
C ASP A 61 12.96 -6.77 -14.52
N GLU A 62 13.40 -5.65 -15.08
CA GLU A 62 12.79 -4.34 -14.85
C GLU A 62 11.30 -4.34 -15.20
N THR A 63 10.90 -5.05 -16.27
CA THR A 63 9.50 -5.08 -16.71
C THR A 63 8.62 -5.80 -15.70
N GLU A 64 9.12 -6.88 -15.09
CA GLU A 64 8.42 -7.58 -14.00
C GLU A 64 8.25 -6.68 -12.77
N ILE A 65 9.31 -6.00 -12.33
CA ILE A 65 9.27 -5.09 -11.17
C ILE A 65 8.30 -3.93 -11.42
N VAL A 66 8.41 -3.27 -12.57
CA VAL A 66 7.52 -2.17 -12.98
C VAL A 66 6.07 -2.66 -12.99
N HIS A 67 5.80 -3.80 -13.64
CA HIS A 67 4.45 -4.36 -13.71
C HIS A 67 3.87 -4.63 -12.32
N LEU A 68 4.65 -5.21 -11.40
CA LEU A 68 4.18 -5.50 -10.04
C LEU A 68 3.89 -4.24 -9.23
N ILE A 69 4.71 -3.20 -9.34
CA ILE A 69 4.46 -1.91 -8.67
C ILE A 69 3.25 -1.21 -9.29
N HIS A 70 3.10 -1.22 -10.62
CA HIS A 70 1.89 -0.74 -11.30
C HIS A 70 0.64 -1.46 -10.79
N ASP A 71 0.68 -2.77 -10.64
CA ASP A 71 -0.44 -3.57 -10.12
C ASP A 71 -0.80 -3.19 -8.68
N ILE A 72 0.18 -2.92 -7.82
CA ILE A 72 -0.06 -2.42 -6.46
C ILE A 72 -0.79 -1.08 -6.54
N VAL A 73 -0.26 -0.10 -7.27
CA VAL A 73 -0.86 1.24 -7.40
C VAL A 73 -2.26 1.17 -8.02
N ARG A 74 -2.47 0.32 -9.04
CA ARG A 74 -3.80 0.10 -9.62
C ARG A 74 -4.78 -0.48 -8.62
N ASN A 75 -4.36 -1.35 -7.71
CA ASN A 75 -5.27 -1.84 -6.66
C ASN A 75 -5.64 -0.72 -5.67
N TYR A 76 -4.76 0.24 -5.39
CA TYR A 76 -5.14 1.45 -4.62
C TYR A 76 -6.20 2.27 -5.33
N LEU A 77 -6.06 2.49 -6.65
CA LEU A 77 -7.07 3.18 -7.45
C LEU A 77 -8.40 2.42 -7.48
N ARG A 78 -8.35 1.10 -7.68
CA ARG A 78 -9.57 0.28 -7.76
C ARG A 78 -10.31 0.25 -6.44
N LEU A 79 -9.59 0.12 -5.33
CA LEU A 79 -10.17 0.24 -3.99
C LEU A 79 -10.49 1.69 -3.62
N SER A 80 -10.22 2.64 -4.52
CA SER A 80 -10.55 4.06 -4.40
C SER A 80 -9.90 4.75 -3.20
N ALA A 81 -8.77 4.22 -2.76
CA ALA A 81 -7.96 4.81 -1.70
C ALA A 81 -7.14 6.00 -2.20
N VAL A 82 -6.85 6.01 -3.50
CA VAL A 82 -6.18 7.08 -4.23
C VAL A 82 -6.98 7.36 -5.50
N SER A 83 -6.96 8.61 -5.97
CA SER A 83 -7.60 9.02 -7.21
C SER A 83 -6.62 9.03 -8.39
N GLU A 84 -7.13 8.92 -9.62
CA GLU A 84 -6.28 8.85 -10.84
C GLU A 84 -5.40 10.09 -10.99
N ASP A 85 -5.90 11.27 -10.60
CA ASP A 85 -5.18 12.54 -10.65
C ASP A 85 -4.09 12.68 -9.58
N GLU A 86 -4.09 11.82 -8.56
CA GLU A 86 -3.04 11.76 -7.54
C GLU A 86 -1.86 10.87 -7.93
N VAL A 87 -1.91 10.24 -9.11
CA VAL A 87 -0.84 9.36 -9.62
C VAL A 87 -0.34 9.88 -10.96
N ILE A 88 0.95 10.12 -11.03
CA ILE A 88 1.65 10.40 -12.28
C ILE A 88 2.09 9.06 -12.85
N TRP A 89 1.46 8.66 -13.96
CA TRP A 89 1.83 7.45 -14.70
C TRP A 89 2.93 7.72 -15.73
N PRO A 90 3.87 6.78 -15.94
CA PRO A 90 4.81 6.88 -17.04
C PRO A 90 4.04 6.81 -18.37
N PRO A 91 4.41 7.59 -19.40
CA PRO A 91 3.78 7.54 -20.70
C PRO A 91 3.92 6.14 -21.32
N THR A 92 2.87 5.75 -22.03
CA THR A 92 2.64 4.41 -22.57
C THR A 92 3.59 4.03 -23.71
N GLU A 93 4.23 5.00 -24.35
CA GLU A 93 5.11 4.79 -25.52
C GLU A 93 6.59 4.73 -25.13
N GLY A 94 6.99 3.71 -24.36
CA GLY A 94 8.38 3.21 -24.27
C GLY A 94 9.47 4.16 -23.74
N ALA A 95 9.20 5.46 -23.60
CA ALA A 95 10.17 6.48 -23.20
C ALA A 95 10.31 6.60 -21.68
N GLY A 96 9.43 5.94 -20.91
CA GLY A 96 9.27 6.24 -19.49
C GLY A 96 8.82 7.70 -19.30
N HIS A 97 8.66 8.15 -18.07
CA HIS A 97 8.38 9.54 -17.76
C HIS A 97 9.35 10.43 -18.55
N LEU A 98 8.81 11.28 -19.43
CA LEU A 98 9.46 12.49 -19.95
C LEU A 98 9.65 13.54 -18.82
N LEU A 99 9.82 13.07 -17.59
CA LEU A 99 10.29 13.89 -16.50
C LEU A 99 11.80 13.93 -16.71
N ASP A 100 12.32 15.14 -16.93
CA ASP A 100 13.75 15.43 -16.99
C ASP A 100 14.38 15.01 -15.66
N ILE A 101 14.70 13.73 -15.50
CA ILE A 101 15.62 13.29 -14.46
C ILE A 101 16.90 14.03 -14.77
N ASP A 102 17.34 14.90 -13.86
CA ASP A 102 18.58 15.63 -14.04
C ASP A 102 19.75 14.63 -14.12
N GLU A 103 20.27 14.43 -15.33
CA GLU A 103 21.40 13.53 -15.58
C GLU A 103 22.64 13.97 -14.82
N ILE A 104 22.83 15.28 -14.61
CA ILE A 104 23.94 15.83 -13.85
C ILE A 104 23.81 15.41 -12.38
N LEU A 105 22.61 15.53 -11.82
CA LEU A 105 22.32 15.08 -10.46
C LEU A 105 22.49 13.56 -10.31
N CYS A 106 22.00 12.80 -11.28
CA CYS A 106 22.15 11.36 -11.29
C CYS A 106 23.61 10.92 -11.34
N ASP A 107 24.45 11.61 -12.12
CA ASP A 107 25.89 11.35 -12.20
C ASP A 107 26.61 11.75 -10.90
N GLU A 108 26.21 12.87 -10.27
CA GLU A 108 26.71 13.33 -8.96
C GLU A 108 26.39 12.31 -7.85
N LEU A 109 25.16 11.77 -7.86
CA LEU A 109 24.68 10.78 -6.91
C LEU A 109 25.15 9.35 -7.25
N HIS A 110 25.87 9.18 -8.36
CA HIS A 110 26.37 7.90 -8.88
C HIS A 110 25.27 6.86 -9.10
N ILE A 111 24.13 7.27 -9.65
CA ILE A 111 23.00 6.38 -9.95
C ILE A 111 23.28 5.61 -11.24
N SER A 112 23.15 4.29 -11.20
CA SER A 112 23.37 3.41 -12.36
C SER A 112 22.26 3.52 -13.40
N ASP A 113 22.58 3.25 -14.67
CA ASP A 113 21.61 3.30 -15.78
C ASP A 113 20.36 2.44 -15.55
N SER A 114 20.51 1.28 -14.90
CA SER A 114 19.38 0.41 -14.55
C SER A 114 18.43 1.08 -13.56
N VAL A 115 18.97 1.79 -12.56
CA VAL A 115 18.15 2.56 -11.62
C VAL A 115 17.51 3.77 -12.31
N LYS A 116 18.27 4.50 -13.16
CA LYS A 116 17.72 5.60 -13.96
C LYS A 116 16.54 5.12 -14.83
N SER A 117 16.70 3.98 -15.52
CA SER A 117 15.67 3.35 -16.35
C SER A 117 14.43 2.97 -15.53
N LEU A 118 14.64 2.32 -14.39
CA LEU A 118 13.55 1.95 -13.49
C LEU A 118 12.74 3.16 -13.01
N ILE A 119 13.40 4.21 -12.53
CA ILE A 119 12.74 5.44 -12.03
C ILE A 119 11.81 6.01 -13.09
N ARG A 120 12.26 6.07 -14.35
CA ARG A 120 11.45 6.57 -15.47
C ARG A 120 10.18 5.73 -15.70
N ARG A 121 10.12 4.50 -15.24
CA ARG A 121 8.97 3.59 -15.52
C ARG A 121 8.09 3.33 -14.30
N LEU A 122 8.48 3.80 -13.12
CA LEU A 122 7.66 3.65 -11.92
C LEU A 122 6.56 4.71 -11.87
N PRO A 123 5.33 4.34 -11.46
CA PRO A 123 4.32 5.35 -11.14
C PRO A 123 4.80 6.14 -9.93
N SER A 124 4.44 7.42 -9.87
CA SER A 124 4.82 8.30 -8.78
C SER A 124 3.62 9.07 -8.24
N PRO A 125 3.51 9.28 -6.90
CA PRO A 125 2.50 10.17 -6.37
C PRO A 125 2.65 11.59 -6.94
N ALA A 126 1.54 12.24 -7.24
CA ALA A 126 1.53 13.65 -7.59
C ALA A 126 2.03 14.49 -6.40
N ARG A 127 2.61 15.68 -6.68
CA ARG A 127 3.12 16.59 -5.64
C ARG A 127 2.08 16.94 -4.59
N ASP A 128 0.84 17.17 -5.03
CA ASP A 128 -0.28 17.56 -4.18
C ASP A 128 -1.18 16.37 -3.79
N ALA A 129 -0.67 15.13 -3.93
CA ALA A 129 -1.41 13.92 -3.56
C ALA A 129 -1.78 13.97 -2.08
N ARG A 130 -3.07 13.80 -1.79
CA ARG A 130 -3.60 13.84 -0.42
C ARG A 130 -3.58 12.47 0.23
N SER A 131 -3.72 11.43 -0.59
CA SER A 131 -3.71 10.04 -0.15
C SER A 131 -2.35 9.38 -0.42
N PRO A 132 -1.64 8.91 0.61
CA PRO A 132 -0.40 8.17 0.40
C PRO A 132 -0.65 6.76 -0.17
N ILE A 133 0.22 6.32 -1.06
CA ILE A 133 0.30 4.92 -1.50
C ILE A 133 1.33 4.22 -0.63
N PHE A 134 0.98 3.11 0.04
CA PHE A 134 1.93 2.36 0.83
C PHE A 134 2.37 1.07 0.12
N LEU A 135 3.67 0.88 -0.07
CA LEU A 135 4.21 -0.37 -0.63
C LEU A 135 4.33 -1.48 0.43
N TYR A 136 4.57 -1.10 1.69
CA TYR A 136 4.66 -2.04 2.80
C TYR A 136 4.51 -1.32 4.14
N LYS A 137 3.60 -1.79 5.00
CA LYS A 137 3.26 -1.13 6.27
C LYS A 137 3.01 0.36 6.03
N SER A 138 3.52 1.24 6.89
CA SER A 138 3.42 2.69 6.79
C SER A 138 4.41 3.33 5.79
N SER A 139 5.14 2.53 5.01
CA SER A 139 6.12 3.02 4.03
C SER A 139 5.45 3.58 2.78
N ARG A 140 5.46 4.90 2.63
CA ARG A 140 4.86 5.67 1.53
C ARG A 140 5.75 5.61 0.30
N LEU A 141 5.15 5.32 -0.85
CA LEU A 141 5.80 5.36 -2.17
C LEU A 141 6.43 6.74 -2.38
N PHE A 142 7.71 6.77 -2.77
CA PHE A 142 8.39 8.05 -2.99
C PHE A 142 7.85 8.79 -4.21
N ASN A 143 7.77 10.11 -4.06
CA ASN A 143 7.71 10.99 -5.21
C ASN A 143 9.11 11.06 -5.82
N ILE A 144 9.27 10.42 -6.98
CA ILE A 144 10.53 10.35 -7.73
C ILE A 144 10.54 11.39 -8.87
N THR A 145 9.51 12.23 -8.95
CA THR A 145 9.45 13.31 -9.93
C THR A 145 10.33 14.46 -9.44
N ASP A 146 11.30 14.86 -10.26
CA ASP A 146 12.37 15.83 -9.98
C ASP A 146 11.87 17.30 -9.89
N GLN A 147 10.66 17.50 -9.38
CA GLN A 147 10.01 18.82 -9.38
C GLN A 147 10.55 19.76 -8.28
N ASP A 148 11.33 19.23 -7.33
CA ASP A 148 11.91 19.95 -6.20
C ASP A 148 13.45 20.06 -6.35
N ASN A 149 13.96 20.36 -7.55
CA ASN A 149 15.41 20.54 -7.83
C ASN A 149 16.31 19.40 -7.32
N GLY A 150 15.85 18.15 -7.41
CA GLY A 150 16.62 16.99 -6.99
C GLY A 150 16.56 16.65 -5.50
N ASP A 151 15.95 17.50 -4.67
CA ASP A 151 15.93 17.30 -3.20
C ASP A 151 15.31 15.96 -2.81
N SER A 152 14.23 15.56 -3.47
CA SER A 152 13.57 14.27 -3.22
C SER A 152 14.51 13.10 -3.53
N LEU A 153 15.23 13.16 -4.66
CA LEU A 153 16.15 12.11 -5.05
C LEU A 153 17.37 12.06 -4.12
N ARG A 154 17.91 13.22 -3.69
CA ARG A 154 18.99 13.28 -2.69
C ARG A 154 18.57 12.65 -1.37
N ARG A 155 17.38 13.01 -0.86
CA ARG A 155 16.84 12.44 0.39
C ARG A 155 16.68 10.93 0.35
N THR A 156 16.35 10.35 -0.80
CA THR A 156 16.26 8.88 -0.94
C THR A 156 17.60 8.17 -0.82
N ARG A 157 18.72 8.89 -0.90
CA ARG A 157 20.09 8.35 -0.80
C ARG A 157 20.76 8.67 0.53
N GLU A 158 20.11 9.49 1.36
CA GLU A 158 20.55 9.76 2.72
C GLU A 158 20.40 8.52 3.59
N SER A 159 21.32 8.34 4.54
CA SER A 159 21.18 7.32 5.56
C SER A 159 19.86 7.49 6.32
N PRO A 160 19.12 6.41 6.63
CA PRO A 160 17.97 6.47 7.52
C PRO A 160 18.27 7.13 8.89
N LEU A 161 19.54 7.09 9.32
CA LEU A 161 20.02 7.70 10.57
C LEU A 161 20.56 9.12 10.38
N PHE A 162 20.51 9.67 9.17
CA PHE A 162 21.06 10.98 8.87
C PHE A 162 20.40 12.06 9.73
N ASN A 163 21.22 12.82 10.44
CA ASN A 163 20.79 13.98 11.18
C ASN A 163 21.66 15.16 10.78
N LYS A 164 21.06 16.12 10.06
CA LYS A 164 21.74 17.31 9.54
C LYS A 164 22.44 18.14 10.62
N ASP A 165 21.94 18.11 11.85
CA ASP A 165 22.52 18.84 12.99
C ASP A 165 23.72 18.11 13.61
N ARG A 166 23.85 16.80 13.38
CA ARG A 166 24.91 15.95 13.97
C ARG A 166 25.99 15.54 12.98
N ASP A 167 25.61 15.33 11.72
CA ASP A 167 26.50 14.78 10.70
C ASP A 167 26.61 15.74 9.50
N PRO A 168 27.40 16.81 9.60
CA PRO A 168 27.51 17.85 8.57
C PRO A 168 28.29 17.41 7.31
N SER A 169 28.72 16.15 7.19
CA SER A 169 29.49 15.68 6.03
C SER A 169 28.59 15.15 4.90
N ALA A 170 29.00 15.46 3.67
CA ALA A 170 28.39 14.99 2.42
C ALA A 170 28.49 13.46 2.21
N ASP A 171 29.19 12.73 3.08
CA ASP A 171 29.32 11.27 2.97
C ASP A 171 28.00 10.53 3.30
N ASN A 172 27.03 11.22 3.90
CA ASN A 172 25.70 10.66 4.18
C ASN A 172 24.79 10.62 2.96
N GLU A 173 25.06 11.38 1.89
CA GLU A 173 24.31 11.34 0.61
C GLU A 173 24.62 10.07 -0.21
N ARG A 174 25.46 9.16 0.33
CA ARG A 174 25.97 7.96 -0.36
C ARG A 174 25.64 6.67 0.37
N TYR A 175 24.61 6.66 1.21
CA TYR A 175 24.20 5.46 1.93
C TYR A 175 23.83 4.33 0.96
N LEU A 176 23.06 4.66 -0.08
CA LEU A 176 22.69 3.71 -1.12
C LEU A 176 23.79 3.51 -2.15
N LYS A 177 23.99 2.25 -2.58
CA LYS A 177 24.90 1.93 -3.68
C LYS A 177 24.34 2.44 -5.02
N PRO A 178 25.17 2.54 -6.08
CA PRO A 178 24.73 2.97 -7.41
C PRO A 178 23.55 2.21 -8.02
N TYR A 179 23.40 0.94 -7.66
CA TYR A 179 22.38 0.01 -8.15
C TYR A 179 21.25 -0.21 -7.14
N GLU A 180 21.20 0.61 -6.09
CA GLU A 180 20.17 0.57 -5.07
C GLU A 180 19.29 1.82 -5.15
N ILE A 181 17.99 1.63 -4.93
CA ILE A 181 17.00 2.71 -4.89
C ILE A 181 16.01 2.50 -3.75
N GLN A 182 15.68 3.58 -3.05
CA GLN A 182 14.59 3.59 -2.09
C GLN A 182 13.25 3.71 -2.82
N LEU A 183 12.40 2.70 -2.71
CA LEU A 183 11.07 2.69 -3.32
C LEU A 183 10.04 3.40 -2.44
N SER A 184 10.15 3.24 -1.11
CA SER A 184 9.21 3.82 -0.16
C SER A 184 9.85 4.09 1.21
N GLY A 185 9.26 5.00 1.98
CA GLY A 185 9.77 5.43 3.29
C GLY A 185 8.73 6.18 4.12
N GLY A 186 9.14 6.64 5.30
CA GLY A 186 8.30 7.45 6.20
C GLY A 186 8.68 8.91 6.20
N ASP A 187 7.89 9.71 6.93
CA ASP A 187 8.30 11.06 7.29
C ASP A 187 9.57 11.00 8.15
N ILE A 188 10.39 12.07 8.08
CA ILE A 188 11.70 12.08 8.74
C ILE A 188 11.58 11.84 10.26
N ASP A 189 10.47 12.29 10.83
CA ASP A 189 10.17 12.23 12.26
C ASP A 189 9.62 10.87 12.72
N ASP A 190 9.21 10.00 11.79
CA ASP A 190 8.70 8.67 12.11
C ASP A 190 9.81 7.61 11.99
N LEU A 191 10.40 7.30 13.14
CA LEU A 191 11.50 6.35 13.25
C LEU A 191 11.06 4.88 13.06
N GLU A 192 9.77 4.58 13.20
CA GLU A 192 9.24 3.22 13.10
C GLU A 192 8.82 2.84 11.68
N THR A 193 8.65 3.83 10.80
CA THR A 193 8.22 3.54 9.43
C THR A 193 9.33 2.82 8.66
N PRO A 194 9.02 1.65 8.07
CA PRO A 194 10.00 0.91 7.30
C PRO A 194 10.37 1.65 6.00
N ILE A 195 11.59 1.41 5.56
CA ILE A 195 12.18 1.90 4.33
C ILE A 195 12.42 0.70 3.42
N LEU A 196 11.92 0.77 2.19
CA LEU A 196 12.07 -0.31 1.20
C LEU A 196 13.14 0.08 0.21
N ILE A 197 14.19 -0.72 0.13
CA ILE A 197 15.30 -0.51 -0.80
C ILE A 197 15.36 -1.69 -1.76
N LEU A 198 15.30 -1.39 -3.06
CA LEU A 198 15.48 -2.35 -4.14
C LEU A 198 16.93 -2.29 -4.64
N ASP A 199 17.57 -3.44 -4.70
CA ASP A 199 18.86 -3.66 -5.36
C ASP A 199 18.59 -4.26 -6.75
N THR A 200 18.84 -3.47 -7.82
CA THR A 200 18.63 -3.89 -9.21
C THR A 200 19.70 -4.85 -9.70
N ARG A 201 20.83 -4.97 -9.02
CA ARG A 201 21.91 -5.92 -9.38
C ARG A 201 21.61 -7.31 -8.87
N GLU A 202 21.19 -7.41 -7.60
CA GLU A 202 20.88 -8.69 -6.95
C GLU A 202 19.40 -9.11 -7.12
N ASN A 203 18.55 -8.22 -7.64
CA ASN A 203 17.10 -8.40 -7.76
C ASN A 203 16.45 -8.70 -6.39
N THR A 204 16.82 -7.91 -5.38
CA THR A 204 16.35 -8.08 -4.00
C THR A 204 15.76 -6.80 -3.43
N ILE A 205 14.78 -6.94 -2.54
CA ILE A 205 14.28 -5.86 -1.69
C ILE A 205 14.75 -6.15 -0.27
N ARG A 206 15.32 -5.14 0.39
CA ARG A 206 15.52 -5.15 1.84
C ARG A 206 14.60 -4.12 2.49
N VAL A 207 14.24 -4.41 3.74
CA VAL A 207 13.44 -3.53 4.58
C VAL A 207 14.31 -3.06 5.73
N GLU A 208 14.42 -1.75 5.90
CA GLU A 208 15.16 -1.11 6.98
C GLU A 208 14.21 -0.30 7.86
N THR A 209 14.59 -0.07 9.12
CA THR A 209 13.89 0.83 10.03
C THR A 209 14.90 1.78 10.65
N ARG A 210 14.46 3.00 11.00
CA ARG A 210 15.33 4.00 11.64
C ARG A 210 15.44 3.69 13.13
N THR A 211 16.14 2.62 13.49
CA THR A 211 16.35 2.29 14.89
C THR A 211 17.37 3.25 15.50
N THR A 212 16.94 4.10 16.43
CA THR A 212 17.86 4.78 17.34
C THR A 212 18.33 3.76 18.36
N SER A 213 19.42 3.05 18.07
CA SER A 213 20.17 2.44 19.16
C SER A 213 20.54 3.55 20.15
N PRO A 214 20.35 3.36 21.48
CA PRO A 214 20.64 4.40 22.44
C PRO A 214 22.10 4.86 22.34
N PRO A 215 22.37 6.17 22.50
CA PRO A 215 23.72 6.71 22.41
C PRO A 215 24.63 6.02 23.42
N GLY A 216 25.69 5.36 22.92
CA GLY A 216 26.63 4.58 23.73
C GLY A 216 26.69 3.08 23.37
N THR A 217 25.77 2.60 22.55
CA THR A 217 25.89 1.27 21.93
C THR A 217 26.76 1.42 20.68
N PRO A 218 27.90 0.73 20.55
CA PRO A 218 28.71 0.78 19.33
C PRO A 218 27.81 0.45 18.13
N PRO A 219 27.93 1.15 16.99
CA PRO A 219 27.28 0.69 15.77
C PRO A 219 27.75 -0.75 15.55
N GLU A 220 26.81 -1.70 15.54
CA GLU A 220 27.13 -3.06 15.15
C GLU A 220 27.74 -2.96 13.77
N GLN A 221 29.06 -3.24 13.68
CA GLN A 221 29.74 -3.30 12.40
C GLN A 221 28.95 -4.25 11.49
N PRO A 222 28.90 -3.99 10.17
CA PRO A 222 28.31 -4.92 9.22
C PRO A 222 29.15 -6.20 9.24
N THR A 223 28.80 -7.12 10.14
CA THR A 223 29.36 -8.45 10.14
C THR A 223 28.78 -9.15 8.91
N ASN A 224 29.69 -9.52 8.00
CA ASN A 224 29.44 -10.44 6.90
C ASN A 224 28.45 -11.54 7.33
N PRO A 225 27.51 -11.94 6.46
CA PRO A 225 26.38 -12.78 6.86
C PRO A 225 26.87 -14.07 7.52
N PRO A 226 26.50 -14.33 8.78
CA PRO A 226 26.76 -15.63 9.37
C PRO A 226 25.88 -16.65 8.65
N SER A 227 26.55 -17.70 8.17
CA SER A 227 25.96 -18.93 7.65
C SER A 227 24.72 -19.34 8.45
N TYR A 228 23.63 -19.65 7.73
CA TYR A 228 22.37 -20.18 8.25
C TYR A 228 22.60 -21.18 9.38
N HIS A 229 22.25 -20.81 10.62
CA HIS A 229 22.04 -21.76 11.70
C HIS A 229 20.54 -21.98 11.90
N ASN A 230 20.14 -23.24 11.77
CA ASN A 230 18.80 -23.76 12.07
C ASN A 230 18.25 -23.19 13.39
N PRO A 231 16.99 -22.71 13.44
CA PRO A 231 16.37 -22.33 14.69
C PRO A 231 16.06 -23.57 15.55
N ASN A 232 16.49 -23.46 16.80
CA ASN A 232 16.29 -24.39 17.91
C ASN A 232 14.78 -24.47 18.26
N PRO A 233 14.17 -25.65 18.41
CA PRO A 233 12.70 -25.82 18.48
C PRO A 233 12.02 -25.36 19.79
N ASN A 234 12.73 -24.71 20.74
CA ASN A 234 12.20 -24.44 22.09
C ASN A 234 12.05 -22.94 22.45
N GLN A 235 12.02 -22.02 21.48
CA GLN A 235 11.58 -20.65 21.77
C GLN A 235 10.10 -20.48 21.41
N ASN A 236 9.28 -20.34 22.45
CA ASN A 236 7.85 -20.05 22.39
C ASN A 236 7.59 -18.81 21.50
N GLN A 237 7.32 -19.11 20.24
CA GLN A 237 6.75 -18.20 19.28
C GLN A 237 5.29 -17.94 19.70
N ASN A 238 4.96 -16.69 19.99
CA ASN A 238 3.57 -16.23 19.87
C ASN A 238 3.23 -16.27 18.37
N GLN A 239 2.83 -17.45 17.92
CA GLN A 239 2.45 -17.76 16.54
C GLN A 239 1.15 -17.02 16.22
N ASN A 240 1.24 -16.00 15.35
CA ASN A 240 0.21 -15.50 14.41
C ASN A 240 0.60 -14.16 13.78
N GLN A 241 1.88 -13.96 13.45
CA GLN A 241 2.33 -12.89 12.57
C GLN A 241 3.19 -13.50 11.47
N ASN A 242 2.83 -13.20 10.22
CA ASN A 242 3.53 -13.61 9.01
C ASN A 242 5.04 -13.42 9.19
N HIS A 243 5.77 -14.54 9.19
CA HIS A 243 7.20 -14.65 9.50
C HIS A 243 8.06 -13.97 8.43
N TRP A 244 8.16 -12.64 8.50
CA TRP A 244 9.38 -11.96 8.12
C TRP A 244 9.98 -11.42 9.41
N PRO A 245 11.23 -11.79 9.76
CA PRO A 245 11.83 -11.31 11.00
C PRO A 245 11.86 -9.78 10.98
N ILE A 246 11.17 -9.18 11.97
CA ILE A 246 11.01 -7.73 12.13
C ILE A 246 12.38 -7.05 12.39
N ASN A 247 13.42 -7.83 12.69
CA ASN A 247 14.76 -7.36 12.95
C ASN A 247 15.77 -8.21 12.16
N SER A 248 16.03 -7.89 10.90
CA SER A 248 17.19 -8.43 10.15
C SER A 248 17.17 -7.84 8.75
N HIS A 249 18.34 -7.37 8.30
CA HIS A 249 18.72 -6.97 6.94
C HIS A 249 18.47 -8.07 5.89
N THR A 250 17.22 -8.54 5.81
CA THR A 250 16.84 -9.74 5.07
C THR A 250 16.52 -9.30 3.66
N HIS A 251 17.43 -9.60 2.75
CA HIS A 251 17.21 -9.43 1.32
C HIS A 251 16.20 -10.47 0.85
N ALA A 252 14.99 -10.03 0.52
CA ALA A 252 13.97 -10.85 -0.11
C ALA A 252 14.09 -10.75 -1.63
N HIS A 253 13.80 -11.82 -2.36
CA HIS A 253 13.68 -11.76 -3.82
C HIS A 253 12.62 -10.70 -4.20
N ALA A 254 12.97 -9.72 -5.05
CA ALA A 254 12.14 -8.53 -5.25
C ALA A 254 10.77 -8.82 -5.87
N PRO A 255 10.65 -9.59 -6.98
CA PRO A 255 9.35 -9.94 -7.55
C PRO A 255 8.46 -10.70 -6.58
N SER A 256 9.08 -11.60 -5.83
CA SER A 256 8.48 -12.41 -4.77
C SER A 256 7.85 -11.57 -3.66
N PHE A 257 8.58 -10.56 -3.19
CA PHE A 257 8.10 -9.62 -2.18
C PHE A 257 6.92 -8.80 -2.71
N LEU A 258 7.05 -8.22 -3.90
CA LEU A 258 6.00 -7.38 -4.49
C LEU A 258 4.73 -8.19 -4.83
N ARG A 259 4.87 -9.39 -5.39
CA ARG A 259 3.75 -10.32 -5.60
C ARG A 259 2.99 -10.62 -4.32
N THR A 260 3.70 -10.75 -3.19
CA THR A 260 3.07 -10.97 -1.89
C THR A 260 2.18 -9.78 -1.52
N GLN A 261 2.62 -8.53 -1.77
CA GLN A 261 1.78 -7.36 -1.50
C GLN A 261 0.56 -7.31 -2.42
N THR A 262 0.75 -7.52 -3.72
CA THR A 262 -0.37 -7.59 -4.69
C THR A 262 -1.37 -8.69 -4.31
N HIS A 263 -0.88 -9.85 -3.92
CA HIS A 263 -1.71 -10.97 -3.47
C HIS A 263 -2.53 -10.59 -2.23
N ARG A 264 -1.89 -10.01 -1.21
CA ARG A 264 -2.59 -9.57 0.01
C ARG A 264 -3.69 -8.54 -0.26
N MET A 265 -3.52 -7.66 -1.24
CA MET A 265 -4.60 -6.74 -1.65
C MET A 265 -5.72 -7.49 -2.39
N LYS A 266 -5.38 -8.41 -3.29
CA LYS A 266 -6.37 -9.21 -4.04
C LYS A 266 -7.18 -10.12 -3.13
N THR A 267 -6.59 -10.71 -2.09
CA THR A 267 -7.28 -11.53 -1.08
C THR A 267 -7.94 -10.70 0.03
N LEU A 268 -7.80 -9.37 -0.02
CA LEU A 268 -8.26 -8.44 1.00
C LEU A 268 -7.71 -8.78 2.40
N ASP A 269 -6.49 -9.32 2.44
CA ASP A 269 -5.74 -9.48 3.68
C ASP A 269 -5.25 -8.15 4.24
N ILE A 270 -5.01 -7.21 3.33
CA ILE A 270 -4.87 -5.78 3.60
C ILE A 270 -5.85 -5.02 2.72
N ILE A 271 -6.50 -4.02 3.29
CA ILE A 271 -7.38 -3.12 2.55
C ILE A 271 -6.89 -1.70 2.85
N PRO A 272 -6.41 -0.94 1.85
CA PRO A 272 -6.01 0.45 2.05
C PRO A 272 -7.13 1.26 2.71
N ILE A 273 -6.77 2.08 3.69
CA ILE A 273 -7.73 2.95 4.35
C ILE A 273 -8.02 4.13 3.42
N ILE A 274 -9.30 4.41 3.20
CA ILE A 274 -9.76 5.62 2.53
C ILE A 274 -9.97 6.67 3.62
N PRO A 275 -9.18 7.75 3.70
CA PRO A 275 -9.45 8.79 4.69
C PRO A 275 -10.80 9.45 4.35
N PRO A 276 -11.85 9.34 5.19
CA PRO A 276 -13.07 10.09 4.96
C PRO A 276 -12.80 11.59 5.08
N GLY A 277 -13.51 12.38 4.30
CA GLY A 277 -13.32 13.83 4.16
C GLY A 277 -12.94 14.57 5.45
N ARG A 278 -11.68 15.02 5.46
CA ARG A 278 -11.04 15.99 6.38
C ARG A 278 -10.64 15.51 7.79
N ARG A 279 -9.35 15.77 8.05
CA ARG A 279 -8.61 15.83 9.32
C ARG A 279 -8.31 14.48 9.98
N VAL A 280 -7.09 14.07 9.67
CA VAL A 280 -6.38 12.88 10.11
C VAL A 280 -6.07 13.01 11.61
N GLU A 281 -6.83 12.32 12.46
CA GLU A 281 -6.34 11.93 13.80
C GLU A 281 -5.75 10.51 13.77
N TYR A 282 -5.76 9.85 12.61
CA TYR A 282 -5.27 8.48 12.40
C TYR A 282 -4.05 8.43 11.49
N GLU A 283 -3.07 9.31 11.72
CA GLU A 283 -1.85 9.43 10.88
C GLU A 283 -1.01 8.13 10.85
N SER A 284 -1.25 7.20 11.77
CA SER A 284 -0.47 5.97 11.89
C SER A 284 -1.01 4.76 11.11
N ARG A 285 -2.13 4.87 10.38
CA ARG A 285 -2.78 3.69 9.77
C ARG A 285 -2.74 3.73 8.24
N CYS A 286 -2.08 2.72 7.66
CA CYS A 286 -1.86 2.57 6.23
C CYS A 286 -2.89 1.63 5.55
N TYR A 287 -3.37 0.63 6.28
CA TYR A 287 -4.38 -0.33 5.82
C TYR A 287 -5.10 -0.94 7.02
N ILE A 288 -6.30 -1.49 6.80
CA ILE A 288 -6.91 -2.43 7.73
C ILE A 288 -6.37 -3.84 7.44
N ASP A 289 -5.89 -4.51 8.48
CA ASP A 289 -5.34 -5.87 8.41
C ASP A 289 -5.93 -6.74 9.54
N PHE A 290 -5.20 -7.79 9.94
CA PHE A 290 -5.60 -8.69 11.02
C PHE A 290 -5.69 -8.02 12.40
N THR A 291 -5.08 -6.85 12.61
CA THR A 291 -5.24 -6.08 13.86
C THR A 291 -6.67 -5.57 14.02
N GLU A 292 -7.36 -5.31 12.91
CA GLU A 292 -8.74 -4.84 12.84
C GLU A 292 -9.61 -5.86 12.11
N GLU A 293 -9.45 -7.13 12.49
CA GLU A 293 -10.01 -8.26 11.77
C GLU A 293 -11.53 -8.14 11.56
N TRP A 294 -12.26 -7.57 12.52
CA TRP A 294 -13.71 -7.38 12.39
C TRP A 294 -14.02 -6.46 11.19
N MET A 295 -13.36 -5.30 11.17
CA MET A 295 -13.53 -4.28 10.14
C MET A 295 -13.09 -4.82 8.78
N ARG A 296 -11.94 -5.50 8.75
CA ARG A 296 -11.42 -6.15 7.54
C ARG A 296 -12.40 -7.19 6.99
N ARG A 297 -12.92 -8.10 7.82
CA ARG A 297 -13.88 -9.13 7.40
C ARG A 297 -15.19 -8.52 6.90
N LYS A 298 -15.68 -7.48 7.58
CA LYS A 298 -16.91 -6.77 7.17
C LYS A 298 -16.72 -6.07 5.82
N MET A 299 -15.60 -5.38 5.63
CA MET A 299 -15.26 -4.73 4.37
C MET A 299 -15.04 -5.76 3.25
N LYS A 300 -14.31 -6.84 3.55
CA LYS A 300 -14.09 -7.98 2.65
C LYS A 300 -15.40 -8.58 2.14
N LEU A 301 -16.35 -8.85 3.04
CA LEU A 301 -17.67 -9.35 2.67
C LEU A 301 -18.40 -8.42 1.69
N SER A 302 -18.28 -7.11 1.87
CA SER A 302 -18.90 -6.12 0.98
C SER A 302 -18.21 -6.10 -0.39
N LEU A 303 -16.88 -6.01 -0.41
CA LEU A 303 -16.08 -5.96 -1.64
C LEU A 303 -16.21 -7.23 -2.48
N GLU A 304 -16.13 -8.41 -1.88
CA GLU A 304 -16.27 -9.68 -2.60
C GLU A 304 -17.74 -9.97 -2.95
N GLY A 305 -18.64 -9.86 -1.97
CA GLY A 305 -20.04 -10.29 -2.11
C GLY A 305 -20.91 -9.34 -2.92
N THR A 306 -20.71 -8.03 -2.78
CA THR A 306 -21.53 -7.01 -3.46
C THR A 306 -20.85 -6.47 -4.71
N TYR A 307 -19.54 -6.18 -4.61
CA TYR A 307 -18.82 -5.50 -5.69
C TYR A 307 -18.01 -6.46 -6.59
N GLY A 308 -17.89 -7.75 -6.25
CA GLY A 308 -17.25 -8.75 -7.12
C GLY A 308 -15.72 -8.68 -7.16
N TRP A 309 -15.09 -8.17 -6.11
CA TRP A 309 -13.62 -8.14 -5.99
C TRP A 309 -13.02 -9.57 -5.98
N PRO A 310 -11.81 -9.80 -6.56
CA PRO A 310 -11.03 -8.88 -7.38
C PRO A 310 -11.35 -8.96 -8.88
N ASP A 311 -11.90 -10.05 -9.42
CA ASP A 311 -11.90 -10.28 -10.87
C ASP A 311 -13.07 -9.62 -11.60
N ASN A 312 -14.26 -9.58 -11.00
CA ASN A 312 -15.48 -9.02 -11.59
C ASN A 312 -15.87 -7.69 -10.92
N PHE A 313 -14.85 -6.90 -10.56
CA PHE A 313 -15.05 -5.74 -9.70
C PHE A 313 -15.84 -4.63 -10.36
N GLN A 314 -16.96 -4.26 -9.75
CA GLN A 314 -17.86 -3.20 -10.21
C GLN A 314 -17.36 -1.81 -9.79
N GLN A 315 -16.29 -1.34 -10.42
CA GLN A 315 -15.61 -0.09 -10.08
C GLN A 315 -16.56 1.11 -9.91
N SER A 316 -17.42 1.38 -10.90
CA SER A 316 -18.33 2.53 -10.83
C SER A 316 -19.40 2.42 -9.75
N ALA A 317 -19.76 1.21 -9.32
CA ALA A 317 -20.68 1.02 -8.20
C ALA A 317 -19.95 1.27 -6.87
N TRP A 318 -18.73 0.74 -6.73
CA TRP A 318 -17.88 0.98 -5.57
C TRP A 318 -17.58 2.47 -5.40
N ASP A 319 -17.18 3.18 -6.45
CA ASP A 319 -16.86 4.61 -6.37
C ASP A 319 -18.03 5.47 -5.85
N ARG A 320 -19.28 5.08 -6.15
CA ARG A 320 -20.48 5.77 -5.64
C ARG A 320 -20.80 5.43 -4.19
N ASP A 321 -20.49 4.21 -3.77
CA ASP A 321 -20.95 3.67 -2.50
C ASP A 321 -19.87 3.67 -1.41
N ARG A 322 -18.59 3.76 -1.77
CA ARG A 322 -17.45 3.55 -0.87
C ARG A 322 -17.53 4.36 0.42
N GLU A 323 -17.85 5.65 0.34
CA GLU A 323 -17.91 6.54 1.50
C GLU A 323 -18.99 6.10 2.48
N ARG A 324 -20.17 5.70 1.95
CA ARG A 324 -21.28 5.17 2.73
C ARG A 324 -20.88 3.85 3.38
N VAL A 325 -20.31 2.91 2.61
CA VAL A 325 -19.89 1.60 3.12
C VAL A 325 -18.85 1.75 4.23
N TRP A 326 -17.82 2.59 4.04
CA TRP A 326 -16.82 2.87 5.08
C TRP A 326 -17.45 3.47 6.34
N ALA A 327 -18.32 4.48 6.19
CA ALA A 327 -18.99 5.11 7.33
C ALA A 327 -19.87 4.13 8.11
N GLU A 328 -20.62 3.27 7.43
CA GLU A 328 -21.46 2.22 8.04
C GLU A 328 -20.61 1.19 8.80
N VAL A 329 -19.51 0.73 8.19
CA VAL A 329 -18.59 -0.23 8.81
C VAL A 329 -17.90 0.38 10.02
N GLU A 330 -17.45 1.63 9.93
CA GLU A 330 -16.78 2.31 11.03
C GLU A 330 -17.74 2.58 12.19
N GLU A 331 -18.95 3.04 11.90
CA GLU A 331 -19.97 3.28 12.93
C GLU A 331 -20.37 1.97 13.63
N GLU A 332 -20.53 0.89 12.88
CA GLU A 332 -20.79 -0.42 13.47
C GLU A 332 -19.60 -0.90 14.33
N TYR A 333 -18.37 -0.72 13.85
CA TYR A 333 -17.16 -1.06 14.60
C TYR A 333 -17.06 -0.29 15.93
N ARG A 334 -17.36 1.02 15.92
CA ARG A 334 -17.39 1.85 17.13
C ARG A 334 -18.51 1.42 18.07
N ARG A 335 -19.72 1.18 17.56
CA ARG A 335 -20.89 0.73 18.34
C ARG A 335 -20.63 -0.59 19.06
N LEU A 336 -19.88 -1.50 18.44
CA LEU A 336 -19.48 -2.79 19.02
C LEU A 336 -18.32 -2.68 20.02
N GLY A 337 -17.82 -1.47 20.31
CA GLY A 337 -16.71 -1.27 21.24
C GLY A 337 -15.35 -1.65 20.66
N ARG A 338 -15.16 -1.52 19.34
CA ARG A 338 -13.93 -1.87 18.62
C ARG A 338 -13.49 -3.31 18.88
N PRO A 339 -14.32 -4.30 18.55
CA PRO A 339 -14.02 -5.69 18.86
C PRO A 339 -12.72 -6.11 18.18
N SER A 340 -11.72 -6.51 18.98
CA SER A 340 -10.70 -7.42 18.50
C SER A 340 -11.41 -8.75 18.31
N VAL A 341 -11.72 -9.13 17.07
CA VAL A 341 -12.21 -10.50 16.84
C VAL A 341 -11.14 -11.40 17.43
N LEU A 342 -11.54 -12.20 18.40
CA LEU A 342 -10.66 -13.08 19.14
C LEU A 342 -9.80 -13.82 18.13
N ARG A 343 -8.47 -13.66 18.22
CA ARG A 343 -7.52 -14.59 17.61
C ARG A 343 -8.04 -15.97 17.97
N CYS A 344 -8.45 -16.77 16.99
CA CYS A 344 -8.75 -18.16 17.24
C CYS A 344 -7.54 -18.75 18.00
N LEU A 345 -7.82 -19.27 19.19
CA LEU A 345 -6.91 -20.03 20.03
C LEU A 345 -6.35 -21.23 19.27
#